data_AF-A0A6J5JBQ1-F1
#
_entry.id   AF-A0A6J5JBQ1-F1
#
_cell.length_a   1.000
_cell.length_b   1.000
_cell.length_c   1.000
_cell.angle_alpha   90.00
_cell.angle_beta   90.00
_cell.angle_gamma   90.00
#
_symmetry.space_group_name_H-M   'P 1'
#
loop_
_entity.id
_entity.type
_entity.pdbx_description
1 polymer ?
#
loop_
_entity_poly.entity_id
_entity_poly.type
_entity_poly.pdbx_seq_one_letter_code
_entity_poly.pdbx_strand_id
1 'polypeptide(L)'
;MMDDVLLAGVRQRAAKPADGQIVGTPQSSEACGFMKRKDDPQFKALVDGVLAQSMKRGEIDALYDTWFMTPVPPKGLSFDFAMSDAINARYAAPNDAPLA
;
A
#
# COMPACT_ATOMS: atom_id res chain seq x y z
N MET A 1 3.48 -7.27 15.42
CA MET A 1 3.18 -5.87 15.05
C MET A 1 2.15 -5.94 13.93
N MET A 2 1.17 -5.03 13.92
CA MET A 2 0.14 -4.99 12.87
C MET A 2 0.31 -3.67 12.14
N ASP A 3 0.37 -3.71 10.81
CA ASP A 3 0.41 -2.50 10.00
C ASP A 3 -0.96 -1.79 9.95
N ASP A 4 -0.93 -0.53 9.54
CA ASP A 4 -2.12 0.35 9.54
C ASP A 4 -3.20 -0.12 8.56
N VAL A 5 -2.83 -0.77 7.45
CA VAL A 5 -3.78 -1.29 6.46
C VAL A 5 -4.58 -2.43 7.06
N LEU A 6 -3.89 -3.38 7.71
CA LEU A 6 -4.56 -4.47 8.40
C LEU A 6 -5.44 -3.97 9.55
N LEU A 7 -4.97 -2.96 10.30
CA LEU A 7 -5.75 -2.35 11.37
C LEU A 7 -6.98 -1.61 10.83
N ALA A 8 -6.88 -0.91 9.69
CA ALA A 8 -8.01 -0.31 9.00
C ALA A 8 -9.04 -1.37 8.59
N GLY A 9 -8.58 -2.51 8.05
CA GLY A 9 -9.45 -3.64 7.75
C GLY A 9 -10.12 -4.25 8.98
N VAL A 10 -9.46 -4.27 10.14
CA VAL A 10 -10.08 -4.69 11.41
C VAL A 10 -11.13 -3.68 11.87
N ARG A 11 -10.84 -2.37 11.81
CA ARG A 11 -11.81 -1.29 12.16
C ARG A 11 -13.10 -1.44 11.36
N GLN A 12 -12.99 -1.65 10.04
CA GLN A 12 -14.16 -1.78 9.16
C GLN A 12 -15.00 -3.03 9.44
N ARG A 13 -14.43 -4.03 10.14
CA ARG A 13 -15.13 -5.25 10.56
C ARG A 13 -15.68 -5.17 11.99
N ALA A 14 -15.41 -4.09 12.72
CA ALA A 14 -15.92 -3.90 14.07
C ALA A 14 -17.44 -3.67 14.06
N ALA A 15 -18.11 -3.90 15.20
CA ALA A 15 -19.56 -3.70 15.32
C ALA A 15 -20.00 -2.25 15.07
N LYS A 16 -19.12 -1.29 15.40
CA LYS A 16 -19.30 0.15 15.17
C LYS A 16 -18.01 0.75 14.59
N PRO A 17 -17.77 0.64 13.27
CA PRO A 17 -16.52 1.10 12.66
C PRO A 17 -16.24 2.59 12.89
N ALA A 18 -17.30 3.42 12.89
CA ALA A 18 -17.24 4.86 13.10
C ALA A 18 -16.75 5.27 14.50
N ASP A 19 -16.84 4.39 15.49
CA ASP A 19 -16.40 4.67 16.87
C ASP A 19 -14.90 4.37 17.06
N GLY A 20 -14.26 3.71 16.07
CA GLY A 20 -12.86 3.30 16.14
C GLY A 20 -11.92 4.26 15.42
N GLN A 21 -10.79 4.58 16.06
CA GLN A 21 -9.71 5.36 15.45
C GLN A 21 -8.37 4.62 15.61
N ILE A 22 -7.56 4.65 14.54
CA ILE A 22 -6.15 4.22 14.59
C ILE A 22 -5.36 5.38 15.21
N VAL A 23 -4.66 5.12 16.32
CA VAL A 23 -3.98 6.13 17.12
C VAL A 23 -2.60 5.66 17.56
N GLY A 24 -1.78 6.62 18.02
CA GLY A 24 -0.42 6.37 18.47
C GLY A 24 0.62 6.53 17.36
N THR A 25 1.89 6.57 17.75
CA THR A 25 3.01 6.64 16.81
C THR A 25 3.32 5.25 16.28
N PRO A 26 3.37 5.04 14.94
CA PRO A 26 3.82 3.79 14.35
C PRO A 26 5.18 3.38 14.92
N GLN A 27 5.31 2.09 15.25
CA GLN A 27 6.56 1.55 15.82
C GLN A 27 7.60 1.24 14.73
N SER A 28 7.17 1.08 13.48
CA SER A 28 8.02 0.90 12.31
C SER A 28 7.34 1.47 11.07
N SER A 29 8.14 1.68 10.02
CA SER A 29 7.70 1.94 8.66
C SER A 29 8.26 0.84 7.75
N GLU A 30 7.39 0.09 7.10
CA GLU A 30 7.77 -1.15 6.40
C GLU A 30 7.46 -1.04 4.91
N ALA A 31 8.51 -1.12 4.08
CA ALA A 31 8.35 -1.09 2.63
C ALA A 31 7.88 -2.45 2.11
N CYS A 32 6.65 -2.55 1.62
CA CYS A 32 6.19 -3.73 0.91
C CYS A 32 6.77 -3.76 -0.51
N GLY A 33 7.55 -4.78 -0.82
CA GLY A 33 8.13 -4.99 -2.15
C GLY A 33 7.91 -6.41 -2.66
N PHE A 34 7.99 -6.60 -3.98
CA PHE A 34 7.95 -7.94 -4.58
C PHE A 34 9.25 -8.68 -4.29
N MET A 35 9.14 -9.82 -3.59
CA MET A 35 10.28 -10.71 -3.39
C MET A 35 10.62 -11.45 -4.68
N LYS A 36 11.93 -11.62 -4.91
CA LYS A 36 12.49 -12.37 -6.03
C LYS A 36 13.63 -13.26 -5.55
N ARG A 37 14.11 -14.14 -6.42
CA ARG A 37 15.37 -14.85 -6.18
C ARG A 37 16.55 -13.89 -6.06
N LYS A 38 17.49 -14.23 -5.19
CA LYS A 38 18.78 -13.55 -5.08
C LYS A 38 19.55 -13.70 -6.41
N ASP A 39 20.39 -12.71 -6.74
CA ASP A 39 21.31 -12.71 -7.89
C ASP A 39 20.67 -12.83 -9.28
N ASP A 40 19.38 -12.46 -9.39
CA ASP A 40 18.65 -12.32 -10.65
C ASP A 40 18.42 -10.82 -10.98
N PRO A 41 19.41 -10.11 -11.55
CA PRO A 41 19.31 -8.67 -11.83
C PRO A 41 18.46 -8.38 -13.08
N GLN A 42 18.41 -9.30 -14.04
CA GLN A 42 17.60 -9.12 -15.24
C GLN A 42 16.11 -9.16 -14.91
N PHE A 43 15.68 -10.13 -14.09
CA PHE A 43 14.29 -10.19 -13.63
C PHE A 43 13.93 -8.98 -12.77
N LYS A 44 14.86 -8.53 -11.91
CA LYS A 44 14.67 -7.30 -11.13
C LYS A 44 14.42 -6.09 -12.03
N ALA A 45 15.28 -5.86 -13.00
CA ALA A 45 15.17 -4.72 -13.91
C ALA A 45 13.84 -4.74 -14.70
N LEU A 46 13.37 -5.93 -15.09
CA LEU A 46 12.07 -6.09 -15.73
C LEU A 46 10.92 -5.67 -14.79
N VAL A 47 10.88 -6.24 -13.58
CA VAL A 47 9.81 -5.95 -12.60
C VAL A 47 9.82 -4.48 -12.19
N ASP A 48 10.99 -3.94 -11.83
CA ASP A 48 11.16 -2.54 -11.47
C ASP A 48 10.74 -1.61 -12.62
N GLY A 49 11.09 -1.97 -13.86
CA GLY A 49 10.74 -1.20 -15.06
C GLY A 49 9.24 -1.15 -15.34
N VAL A 50 8.51 -2.24 -15.09
CA VAL A 50 7.04 -2.26 -15.22
C VAL A 50 6.40 -1.44 -14.11
N LEU A 51 6.82 -1.64 -12.86
CA LEU A 51 6.27 -0.92 -11.72
C LEU A 51 6.49 0.59 -11.82
N ALA A 52 7.71 1.02 -12.16
CA ALA A 52 8.04 2.43 -12.32
C ALA A 52 7.23 3.09 -13.45
N GLN A 53 6.94 2.36 -14.53
CA GLN A 53 6.07 2.86 -15.60
C GLN A 53 4.62 2.99 -15.12
N SER A 54 4.09 1.98 -14.44
CA SER A 54 2.72 2.00 -13.91
C SER A 54 2.52 3.13 -12.90
N MET A 55 3.50 3.36 -12.02
CA MET A 55 3.52 4.51 -11.09
C MET A 55 3.52 5.85 -11.84
N LYS A 56 4.42 6.03 -12.81
CA LYS A 56 4.51 7.30 -13.57
C LYS A 56 3.31 7.57 -14.46
N ARG A 57 2.59 6.53 -14.89
CA ARG A 57 1.37 6.66 -15.70
C ARG A 57 0.11 6.92 -14.85
N GLY A 58 0.21 6.84 -13.53
CA GLY A 58 -0.94 6.96 -12.61
C GLY A 58 -1.85 5.73 -12.59
N GLU A 59 -1.47 4.64 -13.24
CA GLU A 59 -2.23 3.39 -13.21
C GLU A 59 -2.30 2.81 -11.78
N ILE A 60 -1.24 3.03 -11.01
CA ILE A 60 -1.17 2.57 -9.63
C ILE A 60 -2.12 3.34 -8.71
N ASP A 61 -2.45 4.60 -9.02
CA ASP A 61 -3.37 5.41 -8.24
C ASP A 61 -4.79 4.86 -8.40
N ALA A 62 -5.18 4.51 -9.62
CA ALA A 62 -6.46 3.86 -9.90
C ALA A 62 -6.58 2.48 -9.21
N LEU A 63 -5.47 1.73 -9.15
CA LEU A 63 -5.42 0.48 -8.39
C LEU A 63 -5.56 0.74 -6.88
N TYR A 64 -4.87 1.75 -6.35
CA TYR A 64 -4.96 2.12 -4.95
C TYR A 64 -6.40 2.47 -4.57
N ASP A 65 -7.05 3.34 -5.35
CA ASP A 65 -8.44 3.72 -5.13
C ASP A 65 -9.37 2.51 -5.15
N THR A 66 -9.20 1.62 -6.13
CA THR A 66 -9.99 0.38 -6.23
C THR A 66 -9.87 -0.45 -4.97
N TRP A 67 -8.66 -0.67 -4.45
CA TRP A 67 -8.44 -1.60 -3.35
C TRP A 67 -8.61 -1.02 -1.95
N PHE A 68 -8.40 0.29 -1.77
CA PHE A 68 -8.37 0.93 -0.45
C PHE A 68 -9.46 1.98 -0.23
N MET A 69 -9.99 2.58 -1.30
CA MET A 69 -10.97 3.66 -1.21
C MET A 69 -12.36 3.27 -1.73
N THR A 70 -12.49 2.13 -2.41
CA THR A 70 -13.78 1.63 -2.90
C THR A 70 -14.17 0.30 -2.25
N PRO A 71 -15.47 -0.05 -2.22
CA PRO A 71 -15.93 -1.35 -1.75
C PRO A 71 -15.33 -2.52 -2.54
N VAL A 72 -14.60 -3.41 -1.85
CA VAL A 72 -14.00 -4.60 -2.48
C VAL A 72 -14.66 -5.93 -2.04
N PRO A 73 -14.63 -6.97 -2.89
CA PRO A 73 -15.08 -8.32 -2.54
C PRO A 73 -14.31 -8.90 -1.33
N PRO A 74 -14.89 -9.90 -0.62
CA PRO A 74 -16.20 -10.52 -0.85
C PRO A 74 -17.36 -9.83 -0.13
N LYS A 75 -17.09 -8.94 0.83
CA LYS A 75 -18.13 -8.33 1.68
C LYS A 75 -18.54 -6.92 1.24
N GLY A 76 -17.91 -6.36 0.20
CA GLY A 76 -18.20 -5.01 -0.27
C GLY A 76 -17.85 -3.94 0.76
N LEU A 77 -16.72 -4.14 1.47
CA LEU A 77 -16.22 -3.16 2.45
C LEU A 77 -15.13 -2.31 1.80
N SER A 78 -15.16 -1.00 2.06
CA SER A 78 -14.05 -0.09 1.78
C SER A 78 -13.14 -0.05 3.00
N PHE A 79 -11.82 0.09 2.80
CA PHE A 79 -10.88 0.28 3.91
C PHE A 79 -10.91 1.72 4.43
N ASP A 80 -11.32 2.67 3.57
CA ASP A 80 -11.25 4.11 3.80
C ASP A 80 -9.85 4.52 4.23
N PHE A 81 -8.86 4.03 3.48
CA PHE A 81 -7.45 4.16 3.79
C PHE A 81 -6.78 5.01 2.70
N ALA A 82 -6.69 6.32 2.96
CA ALA A 82 -6.12 7.26 2.01
C ALA A 82 -4.61 7.07 1.86
N MET A 83 -4.10 7.32 0.65
CA MET A 83 -2.68 7.21 0.35
C MET A 83 -1.87 8.19 1.19
N SER A 84 -0.85 7.68 1.87
CA SER A 84 0.04 8.51 2.68
C SER A 84 1.02 9.30 1.81
N ASP A 85 1.53 10.41 2.34
CA ASP A 85 2.54 11.24 1.68
C ASP A 85 3.80 10.44 1.31
N ALA A 86 4.17 9.47 2.15
CA ALA A 86 5.32 8.60 1.89
C ALA A 86 5.12 7.72 0.63
N ILE A 87 3.91 7.20 0.41
CA ILE A 87 3.58 6.42 -0.78
C ILE A 87 3.46 7.33 -2.00
N ASN A 88 2.79 8.48 -1.87
CA ASN A 88 2.73 9.49 -2.94
C ASN A 88 4.14 9.89 -3.42
N ALA A 89 5.05 10.18 -2.49
CA ALA A 89 6.44 10.51 -2.82
C ALA A 89 7.16 9.34 -3.50
N ARG A 90 6.89 8.09 -3.08
CA ARG A 90 7.45 6.88 -3.71
C ARG A 90 6.95 6.70 -5.13
N TYR A 91 5.68 6.97 -5.42
CA TYR A 91 5.14 6.86 -6.78
C TYR A 91 5.70 7.94 -7.71
N ALA A 92 5.92 9.15 -7.19
CA ALA A 92 6.58 10.23 -7.93
C ALA A 92 8.07 9.91 -8.23
N ALA A 93 8.77 9.26 -7.30
CA ALA A 93 10.18 8.88 -7.43
C ALA A 93 10.42 7.39 -7.07
N PRO A 94 10.08 6.45 -7.97
CA PRO A 94 10.17 5.01 -7.69
C PRO A 94 11.60 4.57 -7.35
N ASN A 95 11.75 3.83 -6.24
CA ASN A 95 13.00 3.24 -5.79
C ASN A 95 12.73 2.02 -4.89
N ASP A 96 13.77 1.24 -4.62
CA ASP A 96 13.75 0.04 -3.76
C ASP A 96 14.49 0.24 -2.44
N ALA A 97 14.76 1.49 -2.05
CA ALA A 97 15.38 1.79 -0.76
C ALA A 97 14.38 1.52 0.39
N PRO A 98 14.89 1.15 1.58
CA PRO A 98 14.05 1.03 2.77
C PRO A 98 13.32 2.35 3.06
N LEU A 99 12.17 2.27 3.73
CA LEU A 99 11.52 3.46 4.28
C LEU A 99 12.36 3.97 5.46
N ALA A 100 12.63 5.27 5.45
CA ALA A 100 13.34 5.97 6.53
C ALA A 100 12.42 6.24 7.72
#